data_AF-A0A1F7J8P0-F1
#
_entry.id   AF-A0A1F7J8P0-F1
#
_cell.length_a   1.000
_cell.length_b   1.000
_cell.length_c   1.000
_cell.angle_alpha   90.00
_cell.angle_beta   90.00
_cell.angle_gamma   90.00
#
_symmetry.space_group_name_H-M   'P 1'
#
loop_
_entity.id
_entity.type
_entity.pdbx_description
1 polymer ?
#
loop_
_entity_poly.entity_id
_entity_poly.type
_entity_poly.pdbx_seq_one_letter_code
_entity_poly.pdbx_strand_id
1 'polypeptide(L)'
;MEAVADNQTKPEENNPQVIFSWKAPLRAYKKRGKNVLRFFLAVALLSSLIVFFFGDRILLVPIWSVLFLFYTLTITPPPEVNNKVTKFGIETAGIMMRWDVLSHFFYIRRFNYEIVVVVTHAPYYIHSYLVIPDGNVKKNVTHFLSEHLVYQEEPQRSFTDKAVEWLSRLIPDDEEEPVKKSESQSVTPPSPASSQASEQTQPPPSLLNQLSAPNG
;
A
#
# COMPACT_ATOMS: atom_id res chain seq x y z
N MET A 1 20.25 -46.09 12.75
CA MET A 1 19.36 -45.74 13.88
C MET A 1 20.11 -44.72 14.69
N GLU A 2 19.70 -43.47 14.67
CA GLU A 2 19.91 -42.50 15.75
C GLU A 2 18.94 -41.34 15.48
N ALA A 3 18.39 -40.78 16.55
CA ALA A 3 17.08 -40.17 16.64
C ALA A 3 16.88 -38.89 15.81
N VAL A 4 15.69 -38.86 15.22
CA VAL A 4 14.87 -37.69 14.89
C VAL A 4 14.87 -36.73 16.09
N ALA A 5 15.52 -35.58 15.94
CA ALA A 5 15.38 -34.47 16.87
C ALA A 5 14.06 -33.76 16.59
N ASP A 6 13.07 -34.14 17.39
CA ASP A 6 11.75 -33.55 17.55
C ASP A 6 11.87 -32.03 17.80
N ASN A 7 11.70 -31.23 16.74
CA ASN A 7 11.53 -29.79 16.85
C ASN A 7 10.10 -29.52 17.33
N GLN A 8 9.90 -29.69 18.63
CA GLN A 8 8.69 -29.31 19.33
C GLN A 8 8.51 -27.80 19.19
N THR A 9 7.72 -27.40 18.18
CA THR A 9 6.97 -26.15 18.22
C THR A 9 6.14 -26.18 19.49
N LYS A 10 6.61 -25.44 20.50
CA LYS A 10 5.87 -25.06 21.70
C LYS A 10 4.38 -24.90 21.36
N PRO A 11 3.47 -25.69 21.95
CA PRO A 11 2.05 -25.43 21.80
C PRO A 11 1.80 -24.08 22.45
N GLU A 12 1.58 -23.05 21.63
CA GLU A 12 0.94 -21.84 22.11
C GLU A 12 -0.42 -22.26 22.64
N GLU A 13 -0.47 -22.38 23.96
CA GLU A 13 -1.57 -22.02 24.83
C GLU A 13 -2.83 -21.66 24.05
N ASN A 14 -3.76 -22.62 24.04
CA ASN A 14 -5.01 -22.61 23.32
C ASN A 14 -5.86 -21.44 23.83
N ASN A 15 -5.59 -20.24 23.31
CA ASN A 15 -6.32 -19.03 23.65
C ASN A 15 -7.69 -19.14 22.96
N PRO A 16 -8.80 -19.30 23.72
CA PRO A 16 -10.14 -19.50 23.16
C PRO A 16 -10.68 -18.27 22.41
N GLN A 17 -9.90 -17.17 22.37
CA GLN A 17 -10.25 -15.92 21.72
C GLN A 17 -9.66 -15.82 20.30
N VAL A 18 -8.74 -16.71 19.91
CA VAL A 18 -8.17 -16.77 18.55
C VAL A 18 -9.18 -17.44 17.63
N ILE A 19 -9.64 -16.70 16.63
CA ILE A 19 -10.65 -17.16 15.66
C ILE A 19 -9.95 -17.82 14.47
N PHE A 20 -8.86 -17.20 14.00
CA PHE A 20 -8.15 -17.66 12.81
C PHE A 20 -6.67 -17.28 12.88
N SER A 21 -5.78 -18.16 12.45
CA SER A 21 -4.33 -17.90 12.44
C SER A 21 -3.68 -18.41 11.17
N TRP A 22 -2.76 -17.63 10.60
CA TRP A 22 -1.97 -18.02 9.45
C TRP A 22 -0.53 -17.52 9.55
N LYS A 23 0.40 -18.31 9.00
CA LYS A 23 1.79 -17.91 8.86
C LYS A 23 1.96 -17.16 7.56
N ALA A 24 2.56 -15.97 7.62
CA ALA A 24 2.92 -15.21 6.44
C ALA A 24 4.22 -14.45 6.67
N PRO A 25 5.00 -14.14 5.61
CA PRO A 25 6.17 -13.30 5.77
C PRO A 25 5.75 -11.91 6.25
N LEU A 26 6.52 -11.31 7.19
CA LEU A 26 6.23 -9.98 7.74
C LEU A 26 6.11 -8.90 6.66
N ARG A 27 6.81 -9.10 5.54
CA ARG A 27 6.77 -8.23 4.37
C ARG A 27 6.72 -9.09 3.12
N ALA A 28 5.93 -8.66 2.13
CA ALA A 28 6.01 -9.24 0.80
C ALA A 28 7.45 -9.14 0.28
N TYR A 29 8.12 -10.29 0.19
CA TYR A 29 9.52 -10.38 -0.11
C TYR A 29 9.72 -11.14 -1.41
N LYS A 30 10.25 -10.44 -2.41
CA LYS A 30 10.80 -11.08 -3.61
C LYS A 30 12.26 -11.40 -3.31
N LYS A 31 12.62 -12.68 -3.31
CA LYS A 31 14.02 -13.10 -3.22
C LYS A 31 14.79 -12.41 -4.34
N ARG A 32 15.69 -11.50 -3.97
CA ARG A 32 16.54 -10.81 -4.94
C ARG A 32 17.40 -11.88 -5.63
N GLY A 33 17.33 -11.92 -6.96
CA GLY A 33 18.04 -12.95 -7.73
C GLY A 33 19.55 -12.87 -7.49
N LYS A 34 20.24 -14.03 -7.54
CA LYS A 34 21.70 -14.13 -7.42
C LYS A 34 22.44 -13.19 -8.39
N ASN A 35 21.77 -12.78 -9.48
CA ASN A 35 22.27 -11.85 -10.48
C ASN A 35 22.60 -10.47 -9.90
N VAL A 36 21.83 -9.97 -8.93
CA VAL A 36 22.12 -8.67 -8.33
C VAL A 36 23.38 -8.73 -7.47
N LEU A 37 23.57 -9.81 -6.70
CA LEU A 37 24.81 -10.04 -5.96
C LEU A 37 26.02 -10.17 -6.90
N ARG A 38 25.86 -10.88 -8.03
CA ARG A 38 26.91 -11.00 -9.05
C ARG A 38 27.27 -9.63 -9.66
N PHE A 39 26.27 -8.78 -9.92
CA PHE A 39 26.50 -7.42 -10.40
C PHE A 39 27.32 -6.59 -9.39
N PHE A 40 26.91 -6.56 -8.12
CA PHE A 40 27.66 -5.84 -7.08
C PHE A 40 29.05 -6.41 -6.86
N LEU A 41 29.22 -7.73 -6.94
CA LEU A 41 30.52 -8.38 -6.86
C LEU A 41 31.42 -7.99 -8.05
N ALA A 42 30.89 -7.97 -9.27
CA ALA A 42 31.62 -7.56 -10.46
C ALA A 42 32.04 -6.09 -10.38
N VAL A 43 31.13 -5.19 -9.95
CA VAL A 43 31.43 -3.77 -9.74
C VAL A 43 32.52 -3.60 -8.66
N ALA A 44 32.40 -4.29 -7.53
CA ALA A 44 33.41 -4.18 -6.46
C ALA A 44 34.78 -4.71 -6.87
N LEU A 45 34.84 -5.80 -7.65
CA LEU A 45 36.08 -6.31 -8.22
C LEU A 45 36.69 -5.33 -9.23
N LEU A 46 35.86 -4.75 -10.11
CA LEU A 46 36.31 -3.74 -11.08
C LEU A 46 36.83 -2.49 -10.37
N SER A 47 36.10 -1.96 -9.39
CA SER A 47 36.53 -0.82 -8.57
C SER A 47 37.82 -1.13 -7.80
N SER A 48 37.95 -2.34 -7.25
CA SER A 48 39.17 -2.77 -6.57
C SER A 48 40.36 -2.83 -7.52
N LEU A 49 40.16 -3.30 -8.75
CA LEU A 49 41.20 -3.36 -9.77
C LEU A 49 41.69 -1.95 -10.15
N ILE A 50 40.77 -1.00 -10.33
CA ILE A 50 41.10 0.40 -10.63
C ILE A 50 41.94 1.01 -9.50
N VAL A 51 41.51 0.84 -8.24
CA VAL A 51 42.25 1.35 -7.07
C VAL A 51 43.61 0.67 -6.92
N PHE A 52 43.70 -0.61 -7.23
CA PHE A 52 44.96 -1.34 -7.21
C PHE A 52 46.00 -0.73 -8.17
N PHE A 53 45.58 -0.28 -9.36
CA PHE A 53 46.46 0.43 -10.30
C PHE A 53 46.94 1.80 -9.79
N PHE A 54 46.19 2.46 -8.92
CA PHE A 54 46.60 3.72 -8.29
C PHE A 54 47.69 3.51 -7.22
N GLY A 55 47.99 2.26 -6.86
CA GLY A 55 49.04 1.91 -5.88
C GLY A 55 48.63 2.12 -4.42
N ASP A 56 47.43 2.65 -4.17
CA ASP A 56 46.92 2.89 -2.83
C ASP A 56 46.10 1.69 -2.31
N ARG A 57 46.72 0.89 -1.47
CA ARG A 57 46.08 -0.28 -0.84
C ARG A 57 45.10 0.11 0.25
N ILE A 58 45.17 1.33 0.81
CA ILE A 58 44.27 1.74 1.91
C ILE A 58 42.84 1.93 1.41
N LEU A 59 42.68 2.38 0.16
CA LEU A 59 41.37 2.61 -0.48
C LEU A 59 40.60 1.32 -0.78
N LEU A 60 41.25 0.14 -0.71
CA LEU A 60 40.56 -1.14 -0.86
C LEU A 60 39.65 -1.45 0.34
N VAL A 61 40.05 -1.09 1.55
CA VAL A 61 39.31 -1.39 2.79
C VAL A 61 37.86 -0.89 2.75
N PRO A 62 37.55 0.39 2.43
CA PRO A 62 36.17 0.86 2.38
C PRO A 62 35.34 0.20 1.27
N ILE A 63 35.94 -0.14 0.12
CA ILE A 63 35.25 -0.84 -0.98
C ILE A 63 34.76 -2.20 -0.51
N TRP A 64 35.63 -2.97 0.14
CA TRP A 64 35.29 -4.28 0.69
C TRP A 64 34.31 -4.19 1.85
N SER A 65 34.39 -3.15 2.69
CA SER A 65 33.43 -2.90 3.77
C SER A 65 32.01 -2.65 3.25
N VAL A 66 31.87 -1.81 2.23
CA VAL A 66 30.57 -1.55 1.58
C VAL A 66 30.04 -2.82 0.92
N LEU A 67 30.88 -3.57 0.21
CA LEU A 67 30.47 -4.85 -0.40
C LEU A 67 29.97 -5.83 0.66
N PHE A 68 30.68 -5.97 1.79
CA PHE A 68 30.29 -6.83 2.89
C PHE A 68 28.95 -6.42 3.52
N LEU A 69 28.74 -5.11 3.72
CA LEU A 69 27.48 -4.59 4.21
C LEU A 69 26.33 -4.93 3.24
N PHE A 70 26.49 -4.64 1.95
CA PHE A 70 25.49 -4.97 0.93
C PHE A 70 25.20 -6.47 0.84
N TYR A 71 26.23 -7.31 0.96
CA TYR A 71 26.10 -8.75 1.00
C TYR A 71 25.23 -9.20 2.18
N THR A 72 25.51 -8.70 3.38
CA THR A 72 24.79 -9.03 4.62
C THR A 72 23.34 -8.58 4.57
N LEU A 73 23.08 -7.36 4.10
CA LEU A 73 21.72 -6.83 3.91
C LEU A 73 20.93 -7.63 2.87
N THR A 74 21.59 -8.16 1.84
CA THR A 74 20.92 -8.90 0.78
C THR A 74 20.61 -10.34 1.18
N ILE A 75 21.46 -10.98 1.98
CA ILE A 75 21.28 -12.37 2.39
C ILE A 75 20.31 -12.55 3.56
N THR A 76 20.01 -11.49 4.33
CA THR A 76 19.09 -11.54 5.47
C THR A 76 17.64 -11.61 4.97
N PRO A 77 16.97 -12.78 5.00
CA PRO A 77 15.57 -12.84 4.62
C PRO A 77 14.70 -12.23 5.73
N PRO A 78 13.51 -11.68 5.40
CA PRO A 78 12.57 -11.27 6.43
C PRO A 78 12.03 -12.49 7.18
N PRO A 79 11.87 -12.42 8.51
CA PRO A 79 11.32 -13.50 9.30
C PRO A 79 9.85 -13.77 8.94
N GLU A 80 9.43 -15.03 9.02
CA GLU A 80 8.03 -15.42 8.96
C GLU A 80 7.35 -15.07 10.28
N VAL A 81 6.16 -14.48 10.21
CA VAL A 81 5.38 -14.10 11.39
C VAL A 81 4.04 -14.83 11.41
N ASN A 82 3.60 -15.17 12.62
CA ASN A 82 2.26 -15.73 12.82
C ASN A 82 1.28 -14.56 12.96
N ASN A 83 0.32 -14.48 12.04
CA ASN A 83 -0.77 -13.52 12.09
C ASN A 83 -2.00 -14.21 12.67
N LYS A 84 -2.64 -13.59 13.64
CA LYS A 84 -3.84 -14.11 14.28
C LYS A 84 -4.94 -13.07 14.24
N VAL A 85 -6.14 -13.50 13.91
CA VAL A 85 -7.38 -12.74 14.09
C VAL A 85 -8.05 -13.27 15.35
N THR A 86 -8.31 -12.37 16.28
CA THR A 86 -8.96 -12.68 17.56
C THR A 86 -10.28 -11.92 17.66
N LYS A 87 -11.09 -12.24 18.67
CA LYS A 87 -12.33 -11.50 18.96
C LYS A 87 -12.11 -10.02 19.27
N PHE A 88 -10.94 -9.64 19.76
CA PHE A 88 -10.64 -8.27 20.18
C PHE A 88 -9.92 -7.45 19.11
N GLY A 89 -9.36 -8.11 18.09
CA GLY A 89 -8.52 -7.45 17.11
C GLY A 89 -7.60 -8.39 16.35
N ILE A 90 -6.61 -7.80 15.68
CA ILE A 90 -5.62 -8.50 14.85
C ILE A 90 -4.27 -8.47 15.57
N GLU A 91 -3.68 -9.64 15.79
CA GLU A 91 -2.33 -9.80 16.31
C GLU A 91 -1.36 -10.09 15.16
N THR A 92 -0.33 -9.27 15.00
CA THR A 92 0.74 -9.50 14.01
C THR A 92 2.09 -9.26 14.66
N ALA A 93 3.04 -10.18 14.46
CA ALA A 93 4.41 -10.07 14.99
C ALA A 93 4.49 -9.72 16.49
N GLY A 94 3.53 -10.18 17.30
CA GLY A 94 3.45 -9.91 18.75
C GLY A 94 2.81 -8.56 19.13
N ILE A 95 2.31 -7.80 18.15
CA ILE A 95 1.60 -6.52 18.37
C ILE A 95 0.11 -6.76 18.16
N MET A 96 -0.70 -6.41 19.16
CA MET A 96 -2.14 -6.55 19.16
C MET A 96 -2.82 -5.23 18.76
N MET A 97 -3.54 -5.22 17.64
CA MET A 97 -4.33 -4.10 17.16
C MET A 97 -5.81 -4.35 17.40
N ARG A 98 -6.43 -3.55 18.26
CA ARG A 98 -7.86 -3.67 18.60
C ARG A 98 -8.77 -3.24 17.45
N TRP A 99 -9.96 -3.82 17.36
CA TRP A 99 -10.98 -3.40 16.38
C TRP A 99 -11.32 -1.91 16.48
N ASP A 100 -11.37 -1.36 17.69
CA ASP A 100 -11.73 0.04 17.94
C ASP A 100 -10.77 1.06 17.29
N VAL A 101 -9.51 0.67 17.05
CA VAL A 101 -8.52 1.54 16.41
C VAL A 101 -8.43 1.31 14.90
N LEU A 102 -8.98 0.21 14.41
CA LEU A 102 -8.94 -0.18 13.00
C LEU A 102 -10.11 0.49 12.26
N SER A 103 -9.86 0.87 11.02
CA SER A 103 -10.73 1.75 10.25
C SER A 103 -11.33 1.05 9.04
N HIS A 104 -10.49 0.82 8.05
CA HIS A 104 -10.86 0.24 6.79
C HIS A 104 -9.73 -0.67 6.34
N PHE A 105 -10.04 -1.58 5.43
CA PHE A 105 -9.03 -2.42 4.80
C PHE A 105 -9.19 -2.43 3.29
N PHE A 106 -8.07 -2.58 2.59
CA PHE A 106 -8.02 -2.70 1.13
C PHE A 106 -6.96 -3.72 0.73
N TYR A 107 -7.06 -4.25 -0.49
CA TYR A 107 -6.08 -5.19 -1.02
C TYR A 107 -5.11 -4.48 -1.96
N ILE A 108 -3.82 -4.82 -1.84
CA ILE A 108 -2.80 -4.45 -2.82
C ILE A 108 -2.07 -5.70 -3.28
N ARG A 109 -1.67 -5.73 -4.55
CA ARG A 109 -0.80 -6.78 -5.09
C ARG A 109 0.60 -6.20 -5.26
N ARG A 110 1.59 -6.78 -4.58
CA ARG A 110 3.01 -6.44 -4.79
C ARG A 110 3.84 -7.68 -5.03
N PHE A 111 4.69 -7.62 -6.05
CA PHE A 111 5.43 -8.76 -6.58
C PHE A 111 4.47 -9.87 -7.03
N ASN A 112 4.34 -10.96 -6.28
CA ASN A 112 3.37 -12.04 -6.48
C ASN A 112 2.51 -12.30 -5.24
N TYR A 113 2.59 -11.43 -4.24
CA TYR A 113 1.83 -11.57 -3.01
C TYR A 113 0.59 -10.68 -3.05
N GLU A 114 -0.51 -11.24 -2.59
CA GLU A 114 -1.68 -10.45 -2.22
C GLU A 114 -1.52 -9.99 -0.76
N ILE A 115 -1.70 -8.70 -0.53
CA ILE A 115 -1.47 -8.06 0.75
C ILE A 115 -2.76 -7.36 1.15
N VAL A 116 -3.29 -7.69 2.32
CA VAL A 116 -4.34 -6.89 2.94
C VAL A 116 -3.68 -5.78 3.75
N VAL A 117 -4.08 -4.56 3.45
CA VAL A 117 -3.66 -3.37 4.20
C VAL A 117 -4.80 -2.98 5.10
N VAL A 118 -4.56 -2.98 6.40
CA VAL A 118 -5.52 -2.50 7.39
C VAL A 118 -5.04 -1.16 7.92
N VAL A 119 -5.92 -0.16 7.89
CA VAL A 119 -5.62 1.22 8.27
C VAL A 119 -6.25 1.52 9.62
N THR A 120 -5.56 2.22 10.50
CA THR A 120 -6.12 2.70 11.77
C THR A 120 -6.73 4.10 11.65
N HIS A 121 -7.70 4.41 12.51
CA HIS A 121 -8.33 5.73 12.60
C HIS A 121 -7.42 6.75 13.32
N ALA A 122 -7.74 8.04 13.15
CA ALA A 122 -7.08 9.13 13.88
C ALA A 122 -7.03 8.86 15.40
N PRO A 123 -5.94 9.24 16.11
CA PRO A 123 -4.87 10.16 15.68
C PRO A 123 -3.67 9.50 14.98
N TYR A 124 -3.63 8.16 14.90
CA TYR A 124 -2.51 7.44 14.29
C TYR A 124 -3.00 6.73 13.03
N TYR A 125 -2.60 7.18 11.84
CA TYR A 125 -2.89 6.52 10.57
C TYR A 125 -1.79 5.50 10.24
N ILE A 126 -1.78 4.40 10.99
CA ILE A 126 -0.83 3.29 10.79
C ILE A 126 -1.40 2.36 9.71
N HIS A 127 -0.55 2.00 8.76
CA HIS A 127 -0.85 1.01 7.74
C HIS A 127 -0.20 -0.32 8.11
N SER A 128 -1.03 -1.29 8.46
CA SER A 128 -0.59 -2.65 8.77
C SER A 128 -0.71 -3.51 7.51
N TYR A 129 0.42 -4.03 7.05
CA TYR A 129 0.50 -4.87 5.85
C TYR A 129 0.54 -6.34 6.26
N LEU A 130 -0.52 -7.09 5.95
CA LEU A 130 -0.57 -8.52 6.20
C LEU A 130 -0.53 -9.26 4.87
N VAL A 131 0.45 -10.14 4.72
CA VAL A 131 0.60 -10.95 3.51
C VAL A 131 -0.36 -12.13 3.57
N ILE A 132 -1.04 -12.40 2.46
CA ILE A 132 -1.94 -13.53 2.29
C ILE A 132 -1.28 -14.56 1.38
N PRO A 133 -0.95 -15.76 1.90
CA PRO A 133 -0.27 -16.79 1.12
C PRO A 133 -1.21 -17.52 0.14
N ASP A 134 -2.50 -17.65 0.48
CA ASP A 134 -3.45 -18.53 -0.22
C ASP A 134 -4.84 -17.92 -0.41
N GLY A 135 -5.54 -18.36 -1.46
CA GLY A 135 -6.91 -17.92 -1.75
C GLY A 135 -7.96 -18.33 -0.71
N ASN A 136 -7.75 -19.46 -0.02
CA ASN A 136 -8.62 -19.88 1.08
C ASN A 136 -8.44 -18.99 2.32
N VAL A 137 -7.19 -18.61 2.62
CA VAL A 137 -6.87 -17.66 3.70
C VAL A 137 -7.50 -16.31 3.39
N LYS A 138 -7.44 -15.85 2.13
CA LYS A 138 -8.11 -14.63 1.69
C LYS A 138 -9.60 -14.63 2.07
N LYS A 139 -10.36 -15.66 1.68
CA LYS A 139 -11.81 -15.72 1.93
C LYS A 139 -12.14 -15.61 3.42
N ASN A 140 -11.43 -16.37 4.26
CA ASN A 140 -11.63 -16.35 5.72
C ASN A 140 -11.27 -14.98 6.30
N VAL A 141 -10.12 -14.42 5.92
CA VAL A 141 -9.67 -13.10 6.39
C VAL A 141 -10.65 -12.02 5.92
N THR A 142 -11.08 -12.02 4.66
CA THR A 142 -12.09 -11.08 4.15
C THR A 142 -13.38 -11.18 4.95
N HIS A 143 -13.86 -12.38 5.22
CA HIS A 143 -15.09 -12.60 6.00
C HIS A 143 -14.96 -11.98 7.41
N PHE A 144 -13.94 -12.36 8.18
CA PHE A 144 -13.76 -11.85 9.54
C PHE A 144 -13.47 -10.34 9.60
N LEU A 145 -12.71 -9.81 8.64
CA LEU A 145 -12.47 -8.37 8.58
C LEU A 145 -13.74 -7.62 8.17
N SER A 146 -14.54 -8.14 7.24
CA SER A 146 -15.79 -7.48 6.80
C SER A 146 -16.88 -7.41 7.87
N GLU A 147 -16.84 -8.29 8.88
CA GLU A 147 -17.73 -8.22 10.04
C GLU A 147 -17.44 -7.00 10.93
N HIS A 148 -16.19 -6.55 10.97
CA HIS A 148 -15.73 -5.53 11.91
C HIS A 148 -15.25 -4.23 11.23
N LEU A 149 -14.92 -4.27 9.93
CA LEU A 149 -14.28 -3.20 9.18
C LEU A 149 -14.90 -3.04 7.79
N VAL A 150 -14.90 -1.80 7.29
CA VAL A 150 -15.39 -1.51 5.95
C VAL A 150 -14.30 -1.82 4.92
N TYR A 151 -14.68 -2.59 3.90
CA TYR A 151 -13.83 -2.89 2.75
C TYR A 151 -13.78 -1.70 1.79
N GLN A 152 -12.58 -1.26 1.42
CA GLN A 152 -12.35 -0.26 0.36
C GLN A 152 -11.66 -0.92 -0.84
N GLU A 153 -12.23 -0.74 -2.04
CA GLU A 153 -11.70 -1.34 -3.28
C GLU A 153 -10.43 -0.66 -3.79
N GLU A 154 -10.31 0.66 -3.63
CA GLU A 154 -9.11 1.42 -3.99
C GLU A 154 -8.55 2.13 -2.77
N PRO A 155 -7.21 2.15 -2.58
CA PRO A 155 -6.59 3.02 -1.60
C PRO A 155 -7.00 4.47 -1.92
N GLN A 156 -7.40 5.23 -0.90
CA GLN A 156 -7.68 6.66 -1.03
C GLN A 156 -6.47 7.33 -1.68
N ARG A 157 -6.58 7.73 -2.96
CA ARG A 157 -5.48 8.38 -3.69
C ARG A 157 -5.14 9.67 -2.96
N SER A 158 -3.97 9.68 -2.34
CA SER A 158 -3.50 10.87 -1.64
C SER A 158 -3.17 11.96 -2.66
N PHE A 159 -3.19 13.23 -2.25
CA PHE A 159 -2.69 14.34 -3.08
C PHE A 159 -1.27 14.08 -3.58
N THR A 160 -0.48 13.30 -2.83
CA THR A 160 0.85 12.82 -3.23
C THR A 160 0.81 11.90 -4.44
N ASP A 161 -0.18 11.02 -4.57
CA ASP A 161 -0.30 10.14 -5.75
C ASP A 161 -0.52 10.94 -7.03
N LYS A 162 -1.30 12.03 -6.94
CA LYS A 162 -1.48 12.97 -8.06
C LYS A 162 -0.19 13.70 -8.41
N ALA A 163 0.62 14.05 -7.41
CA ALA A 163 1.92 14.69 -7.64
C ALA A 163 2.93 13.71 -8.26
N VAL A 164 2.91 12.43 -7.87
CA VAL A 164 3.74 11.38 -8.47
C VAL A 164 3.29 11.07 -9.89
N GLU A 165 1.98 11.01 -10.15
CA GLU A 165 1.43 10.83 -11.50
C GLU A 165 1.72 12.03 -12.41
N TRP A 166 1.73 13.24 -11.83
CA TRP A 166 2.20 14.42 -12.56
C TRP A 166 3.70 14.31 -12.86
N LEU A 167 4.53 13.95 -11.88
CA LEU A 167 5.98 13.83 -12.06
C LEU A 167 6.36 12.72 -13.04
N SER A 168 5.65 11.58 -13.03
CA SER A 168 5.91 10.47 -13.94
C SER A 168 5.62 10.86 -15.39
N ARG A 169 4.63 11.72 -15.66
CA ARG A 169 4.36 12.24 -17.02
C ARG A 169 5.48 13.12 -17.58
N LEU A 170 6.34 13.66 -16.72
CA LEU A 170 7.48 14.50 -17.12
C LEU A 170 8.76 13.68 -17.37
N ILE A 171 8.76 12.41 -16.97
CA ILE A 171 9.85 11.47 -17.25
C ILE A 171 9.42 10.69 -18.50
N PRO A 172 10.14 10.78 -19.63
CA PRO A 172 9.91 9.89 -20.77
C PRO A 172 10.05 8.44 -20.30
N ASP A 173 8.94 7.71 -20.26
CA ASP A 173 8.91 6.30 -19.90
C ASP A 173 9.61 5.50 -21.01
N ASP A 174 10.75 4.88 -20.69
CA ASP A 174 11.21 3.72 -21.44
C ASP A 174 10.13 2.63 -21.30
N GLU A 175 9.67 2.14 -22.45
CA GLU A 175 8.57 1.19 -22.60
C GLU A 175 8.72 -0.04 -21.68
N GLU A 176 7.96 -0.07 -20.58
CA GLU A 176 7.56 -1.31 -19.92
C GLU A 176 6.05 -1.50 -20.13
N GLU A 177 5.73 -2.59 -20.83
CA GLU A 177 4.42 -3.05 -21.29
C GLU A 177 3.23 -2.80 -20.32
N PRO A 178 2.10 -2.27 -20.81
CA PRO A 178 0.94 -1.97 -19.98
C PRO A 178 0.22 -3.25 -19.52
N VAL A 179 0.20 -3.47 -18.21
CA VAL A 179 -0.72 -4.44 -17.57
C VAL A 179 -2.15 -3.94 -17.76
N LYS A 180 -2.90 -4.61 -18.65
CA LYS A 180 -4.33 -4.42 -18.95
C LYS A 180 -5.15 -4.21 -17.67
N LYS A 181 -5.71 -3.00 -17.54
CA LYS A 181 -6.79 -2.67 -16.60
C LYS A 181 -8.09 -3.20 -17.18
N SER A 182 -8.71 -4.17 -16.50
CA SER A 182 -10.02 -4.71 -16.86
C SER A 182 -11.07 -3.61 -16.80
N GLU A 183 -11.78 -3.47 -17.91
CA GLU A 183 -12.93 -2.63 -18.15
C GLU A 183 -14.16 -3.18 -17.40
N SER A 184 -14.86 -2.34 -16.64
CA SER A 184 -16.26 -2.57 -16.26
C SER A 184 -16.96 -1.22 -16.06
N GLN A 185 -17.33 -0.64 -17.20
CA GLN A 185 -18.57 0.07 -17.48
C GLN A 185 -19.36 0.61 -16.27
N SER A 186 -19.25 1.91 -16.02
CA SER A 186 -20.29 2.68 -15.34
C SER A 186 -21.24 3.28 -16.39
N VAL A 187 -22.42 2.69 -16.50
CA VAL A 187 -23.58 3.22 -17.21
C VAL A 187 -23.98 4.55 -16.55
N THR A 188 -23.98 5.63 -17.32
CA THR A 188 -24.40 6.98 -16.92
C THR A 188 -25.93 7.04 -16.71
N PRO A 189 -26.45 7.58 -15.59
CA PRO A 189 -27.79 8.17 -15.56
C PRO A 189 -27.71 9.66 -15.95
N PRO A 190 -28.72 10.21 -16.66
CA PRO A 190 -28.63 11.54 -17.25
C PRO A 190 -28.65 12.66 -16.19
N SER A 191 -27.78 13.63 -16.44
CA SER A 191 -27.63 14.91 -15.73
C SER A 191 -28.92 15.74 -15.70
N PRO A 192 -29.30 16.37 -14.58
CA PRO A 192 -30.33 17.41 -14.57
C PRO A 192 -29.74 18.75 -15.02
N ALA A 193 -30.48 19.42 -15.90
CA ALA A 193 -30.18 20.71 -16.50
C ALA A 193 -29.89 21.79 -15.44
N SER A 194 -28.73 22.42 -15.56
CA SER A 194 -28.39 23.68 -14.91
C SER A 194 -28.98 24.84 -15.70
N SER A 195 -30.06 25.44 -15.17
CA SER A 195 -30.58 26.75 -15.57
C SER A 195 -29.54 27.83 -15.28
N GLN A 196 -29.00 28.45 -16.33
CA GLN A 196 -28.26 29.69 -16.22
C GLN A 196 -29.24 30.86 -16.20
N ALA A 197 -29.27 31.58 -15.08
CA ALA A 197 -29.86 32.91 -14.97
C ALA A 197 -28.81 33.93 -15.43
N SER A 198 -29.08 34.60 -16.55
CA SER A 198 -28.37 35.79 -17.01
C SER A 198 -29.26 37.00 -16.79
N GLU A 199 -28.82 37.86 -15.89
CA GLU A 199 -29.43 39.13 -15.50
C GLU A 199 -28.81 40.25 -16.34
N GLN A 200 -29.60 40.92 -17.18
CA GLN A 200 -29.31 42.28 -17.67
C GLN A 200 -30.55 42.98 -18.27
N THR A 201 -31.17 43.81 -17.43
CA THR A 201 -31.61 45.20 -17.67
C THR A 201 -32.60 45.54 -18.79
N GLN A 202 -33.83 45.94 -18.41
CA GLN A 202 -34.56 47.09 -18.98
C GLN A 202 -35.60 47.64 -17.99
N PRO A 203 -35.78 48.98 -17.87
CA PRO A 203 -36.68 49.62 -16.90
C PRO A 203 -38.15 49.64 -17.38
N PRO A 204 -39.13 49.84 -16.48
CA PRO A 204 -40.54 49.77 -16.82
C PRO A 204 -41.01 51.01 -17.62
N PRO A 205 -41.88 50.85 -18.64
CA PRO A 205 -42.60 51.96 -19.23
C PRO A 205 -43.87 52.30 -18.42
N SER A 206 -43.97 53.57 -18.07
CA SER A 206 -45.18 54.41 -18.06
C SER A 206 -46.31 54.12 -17.06
N LEU A 207 -46.44 54.99 -16.04
CA LEU A 207 -47.73 55.65 -15.70
C LEU A 207 -47.46 57.07 -15.15
N LEU A 208 -47.13 58.00 -16.05
CA LEU A 208 -47.43 59.42 -15.87
C LEU A 208 -48.77 59.66 -16.57
N ASN A 209 -49.87 59.63 -15.81
CA ASN A 209 -50.95 60.61 -15.93
C ASN A 209 -52.22 60.19 -15.15
N GLN A 210 -52.71 61.15 -14.38
CA GLN A 210 -54.10 61.34 -13.95
C GLN A 210 -54.51 60.71 -12.61
N LEU A 211 -54.01 61.30 -11.52
CA LEU A 211 -54.86 61.55 -10.37
C LEU A 211 -54.61 62.97 -9.86
N SER A 212 -55.34 63.93 -10.44
CA SER A 212 -55.62 65.20 -9.78
C SER A 212 -57.14 65.37 -9.82
N ALA A 213 -57.74 65.27 -8.64
CA ALA A 213 -59.08 65.73 -8.32
C ALA A 213 -59.16 67.28 -8.57
N PRO A 214 -60.28 68.02 -8.38
CA PRO A 214 -61.18 67.88 -7.22
C PRO A 214 -62.65 68.32 -7.42
N ASN A 215 -63.42 68.16 -6.33
CA ASN A 215 -64.53 68.99 -5.85
C ASN A 215 -65.37 69.81 -6.86
N GLY A 216 -66.66 69.48 -6.91
CA GLY A 216 -67.74 70.27 -7.50
C GLY A 216 -69.04 69.48 -7.52
#